data_AF-A0A6G6A4Q1-F1
#
_entry.id   AF-A0A6G6A4Q1-F1
#
_cell.length_a   1.000
_cell.length_b   1.000
_cell.length_c   1.000
_cell.angle_alpha   90.00
_cell.angle_beta   90.00
_cell.angle_gamma   90.00
#
_symmetry.space_group_name_H-M   'P 1'
#
loop_
_entity.id
_entity.type
_entity.pdbx_description
1 polymer ?
#
loop_
_entity_poly.entity_id
_entity_poly.type
_entity_poly.pdbx_seq_one_letter_code
_entity_poly.pdbx_strand_id
1 'polypeptide(L)'
;MLMVLLFISMTATTLFMSSHPVTILTMILTQTFLICISLWIMIKSSWFSFILFLIFLGGLMVLFVYVVSLASNEKFEMKMSLFYQMITLNSLMVLIVGVWNYFQVNNLLVDQTNMLMKTMMIFSSSNILTSILIMTYLLFTLLVAVKIASKYEGPLRKIN
;
A
#
# COMPACT_ATOMS: atom_id res chain seq x y z
N MET A 1 -12.45 9.96 -8.70
CA MET A 1 -12.29 9.65 -7.25
C MET A 1 -12.89 8.29 -6.90
N LEU A 2 -14.22 8.14 -6.99
CA LEU A 2 -14.88 6.88 -6.64
C LEU A 2 -14.49 5.73 -7.59
N MET A 3 -14.22 6.04 -8.87
CA MET A 3 -13.64 5.11 -9.84
C MET A 3 -12.32 4.47 -9.36
N VAL A 4 -11.40 5.26 -8.79
CA VAL A 4 -10.11 4.74 -8.34
C VAL A 4 -10.27 3.89 -7.08
N LEU A 5 -11.18 4.29 -6.18
CA LEU A 5 -11.52 3.52 -4.97
C LEU A 5 -12.19 2.18 -5.32
N LEU A 6 -13.11 2.16 -6.28
CA LEU A 6 -13.72 0.93 -6.78
C LEU A 6 -12.65 0.02 -7.41
N PHE A 7 -11.73 0.59 -8.21
CA PHE A 7 -10.64 -0.19 -8.82
C PHE A 7 -9.74 -0.84 -7.76
N ILE A 8 -9.39 -0.09 -6.70
CA ILE A 8 -8.62 -0.61 -5.56
C ILE A 8 -9.38 -1.73 -4.82
N SER A 9 -10.68 -1.58 -4.64
CA SER A 9 -11.49 -2.60 -3.94
C SER A 9 -11.59 -3.92 -4.72
N MET A 10 -11.63 -3.86 -6.05
CA MET A 10 -11.71 -5.04 -6.91
C MET A 10 -10.35 -5.74 -7.07
N THR A 11 -9.24 -4.99 -7.14
CA THR A 11 -7.91 -5.63 -7.10
C THR A 11 -7.64 -6.27 -5.74
N ALA A 12 -8.20 -5.73 -4.65
CA ALA A 12 -8.08 -6.32 -3.32
C ALA A 12 -8.69 -7.73 -3.22
N THR A 13 -9.82 -7.99 -3.88
CA THR A 13 -10.46 -9.33 -3.82
C THR A 13 -9.62 -10.41 -4.49
N THR A 14 -8.82 -10.03 -5.48
CA THR A 14 -7.92 -10.97 -6.19
C THR A 14 -6.69 -11.37 -5.39
N LEU A 15 -6.30 -10.57 -4.39
CA LEU A 15 -5.21 -10.92 -3.46
C LEU A 15 -5.53 -12.20 -2.67
N PHE A 16 -6.78 -12.31 -2.19
CA PHE A 16 -7.24 -13.46 -1.41
C PHE A 16 -7.27 -14.77 -2.20
N MET A 17 -7.29 -14.69 -3.54
CA MET A 17 -7.40 -15.86 -4.42
C MET A 17 -6.04 -16.41 -4.88
N SER A 18 -4.96 -15.67 -4.63
CA SER A 18 -3.62 -16.08 -5.03
C SER A 18 -2.92 -16.84 -3.89
N SER A 19 -2.34 -18.00 -4.19
CA SER A 19 -1.67 -18.85 -3.19
C SER A 19 -0.15 -18.66 -3.16
N HIS A 20 0.44 -18.17 -4.24
CA HIS A 20 1.88 -18.07 -4.34
C HIS A 20 2.39 -16.80 -3.63
N PRO A 21 3.40 -16.89 -2.74
CA PRO A 21 3.88 -15.73 -1.99
C PRO A 21 4.34 -14.58 -2.88
N VAL A 22 5.01 -14.91 -3.99
CA VAL A 22 5.46 -13.89 -4.96
C VAL A 22 4.29 -13.23 -5.68
N THR A 23 3.20 -13.95 -6.02
CA THR A 23 2.00 -13.32 -6.62
C THR A 23 1.33 -12.38 -5.65
N ILE A 24 1.25 -12.77 -4.37
CA ILE A 24 0.64 -11.94 -3.33
C ILE A 24 1.43 -10.63 -3.21
N LEU A 25 2.76 -10.70 -3.16
CA LEU A 25 3.57 -9.51 -3.02
C LEU A 25 3.51 -8.59 -4.24
N THR A 26 3.56 -9.13 -5.47
CA THR A 26 3.49 -8.29 -6.68
C THR A 26 2.14 -7.60 -6.79
N MET A 27 1.06 -8.27 -6.39
CA MET A 27 -0.28 -7.67 -6.32
C MET A 27 -0.35 -6.58 -5.23
N ILE A 28 0.26 -6.77 -4.07
CA ILE A 28 0.30 -5.72 -3.02
C ILE A 28 1.06 -4.49 -3.51
N LEU A 29 2.20 -4.66 -4.19
CA LEU A 29 2.97 -3.54 -4.76
C LEU A 29 2.13 -2.73 -5.75
N THR A 30 1.43 -3.39 -6.67
CA THR A 30 0.57 -2.68 -7.63
C THR A 30 -0.61 -1.97 -6.94
N GLN A 31 -1.21 -2.57 -5.92
CA GLN A 31 -2.29 -1.95 -5.16
C GLN A 31 -1.82 -0.71 -4.37
N THR A 32 -0.68 -0.79 -3.69
CA THR A 32 -0.12 0.36 -2.95
C THR A 32 0.19 1.54 -3.88
N PHE A 33 0.69 1.26 -5.09
CA PHE A 33 0.91 2.30 -6.10
C PHE A 33 -0.40 2.98 -6.52
N LEU A 34 -1.46 2.20 -6.78
CA LEU A 34 -2.79 2.73 -7.12
C LEU A 34 -3.39 3.57 -5.98
N ILE A 35 -3.20 3.15 -4.72
CA ILE A 35 -3.63 3.91 -3.55
C ILE A 35 -2.88 5.25 -3.47
N CYS A 36 -1.56 5.26 -3.68
CA CYS A 36 -0.78 6.49 -3.65
C CYS A 36 -1.22 7.50 -4.72
N ILE A 37 -1.51 7.04 -5.94
CA ILE A 37 -2.08 7.87 -7.00
C ILE A 37 -3.46 8.39 -6.60
N SER A 38 -4.31 7.55 -6.00
CA SER A 38 -5.63 7.97 -5.56
C SER A 38 -5.56 9.08 -4.50
N LEU A 39 -4.63 8.97 -3.55
CA LEU A 39 -4.41 9.95 -2.50
C LEU A 39 -3.87 11.27 -3.04
N TRP A 40 -2.98 11.22 -4.03
CA TRP A 40 -2.50 12.41 -4.71
C TRP A 40 -3.67 13.19 -5.34
N ILE A 41 -4.60 12.49 -6.01
CA ILE A 41 -5.78 13.09 -6.62
C ILE A 41 -6.71 13.69 -5.55
N MET A 42 -6.88 13.04 -4.38
CA MET A 42 -7.76 13.55 -3.31
C MET A 42 -7.21 14.79 -2.63
N ILE A 43 -5.95 14.74 -2.21
CA ILE A 43 -5.37 15.74 -1.32
C ILE A 43 -4.77 16.89 -2.14
N LYS A 44 -4.64 16.73 -3.47
CA LYS A 44 -4.02 17.68 -4.41
C LYS A 44 -2.59 18.10 -4.00
N SER A 45 -1.95 17.37 -3.10
CA SER A 45 -0.57 17.58 -2.67
C SER A 45 0.22 16.29 -2.87
N SER A 46 1.33 16.37 -3.59
CA SER A 46 2.18 15.20 -3.89
C SER A 46 3.01 14.74 -2.70
N TRP A 47 3.25 15.61 -1.72
CA TRP A 47 4.20 15.35 -0.63
C TRP A 47 3.73 14.20 0.28
N PHE A 48 2.45 14.19 0.66
CA PHE A 48 1.89 13.12 1.49
C PHE A 48 1.84 11.78 0.74
N SER A 49 1.36 11.76 -0.50
CA SER A 49 1.34 10.55 -1.34
C SER A 49 2.74 9.98 -1.58
N PHE A 50 3.75 10.84 -1.68
CA PHE A 50 5.14 10.43 -1.86
C PHE A 50 5.75 9.79 -0.62
N ILE A 51 5.57 10.41 0.56
CA ILE A 51 6.04 9.83 1.83
C ILE A 51 5.40 8.46 2.07
N LEU A 52 4.10 8.35 1.82
CA LEU A 52 3.36 7.10 1.97
C LEU A 52 3.90 6.02 1.01
N PHE A 53 4.16 6.38 -0.25
CA PHE A 53 4.76 5.47 -1.22
C PHE A 53 6.12 4.93 -0.78
N LEU A 54 7.02 5.80 -0.29
CA LEU A 54 8.36 5.39 0.16
C LEU A 54 8.32 4.43 1.35
N ILE A 55 7.47 4.70 2.35
CA ILE A 55 7.36 3.86 3.54
C ILE A 55 6.85 2.46 3.17
N PHE A 56 5.81 2.38 2.33
CA PHE A 56 5.26 1.10 1.88
C PHE A 56 6.25 0.33 1.01
N LEU A 57 6.93 0.99 0.07
CA LEU A 57 7.90 0.33 -0.80
C LEU A 57 9.09 -0.22 0.00
N GLY A 58 9.62 0.55 0.95
CA GLY A 58 10.70 0.10 1.84
C GLY A 58 10.29 -1.11 2.68
N GLY A 59 9.12 -1.08 3.31
CA GLY A 59 8.62 -2.20 4.12
C GLY A 59 8.35 -3.46 3.30
N LEU A 60 7.74 -3.31 2.12
CA LEU A 60 7.43 -4.44 1.23
C LEU A 60 8.67 -5.09 0.65
N MET A 61 9.75 -4.33 0.38
CA MET A 61 11.01 -4.90 -0.08
C MET A 61 11.71 -5.76 0.98
N VAL A 62 11.68 -5.36 2.26
CA VAL A 62 12.22 -6.19 3.35
C VAL A 62 11.42 -7.50 3.47
N LEU A 63 10.10 -7.40 3.37
CA LEU A 63 9.20 -8.55 3.40
C LEU A 63 9.43 -9.50 2.21
N PHE A 64 9.72 -8.95 1.02
CA PHE A 64 10.08 -9.74 -0.17
C PHE A 64 11.30 -10.62 0.08
N VAL A 65 12.39 -10.03 0.56
CA VAL A 65 13.64 -10.76 0.81
C VAL A 65 13.41 -11.86 1.85
N TYR A 66 12.66 -11.56 2.91
CA TYR A 66 12.33 -12.55 3.93
C TYR A 66 11.56 -13.74 3.36
N VAL A 67 10.48 -13.49 2.61
CA VAL A 67 9.62 -14.56 2.09
C VAL A 67 10.31 -15.39 1.01
N VAL A 68 11.07 -14.77 0.11
CA VAL A 68 11.84 -15.51 -0.91
C VAL A 68 12.96 -16.33 -0.28
N SER A 69 13.54 -15.90 0.85
CA SER A 69 14.56 -16.67 1.57
C SER A 69 14.01 -17.91 2.29
N LEU A 70 12.71 -17.91 2.62
CA LEU A 70 12.04 -18.97 3.38
C LEU A 70 11.22 -19.91 2.50
N ALA A 71 10.64 -19.42 1.41
CA ALA A 71 9.82 -20.23 0.53
C ALA A 71 10.70 -21.19 -0.31
N SER A 72 10.22 -22.42 -0.49
CA SER A 72 10.66 -23.28 -1.58
C SER A 72 10.51 -22.51 -2.89
N ASN A 73 11.51 -22.60 -3.78
CA ASN A 73 11.51 -21.92 -5.06
C ASN A 73 10.55 -22.62 -6.04
N GLU A 74 9.27 -22.68 -5.66
CA GLU A 74 8.21 -23.34 -6.41
C GLU A 74 8.00 -22.62 -7.75
N LYS A 75 7.70 -23.40 -8.79
CA LYS A 75 7.44 -22.83 -10.10
C LYS A 75 6.21 -21.95 -10.01
N PHE A 76 6.34 -20.73 -10.50
CA PHE A 76 5.24 -19.79 -10.57
C PHE A 76 4.17 -20.30 -11.54
N GLU A 77 3.03 -20.75 -11.01
CA GLU A 77 1.86 -21.12 -11.80
C GLU A 77 0.74 -20.10 -11.60
N MET A 78 0.59 -19.19 -12.56
CA MET A 78 -0.55 -18.28 -12.57
C MET A 78 -1.76 -19.01 -13.16
N LYS A 79 -2.81 -19.21 -12.37
CA LYS A 79 -4.05 -19.79 -12.88
C LYS A 79 -4.67 -18.83 -13.90
N MET A 80 -4.82 -19.26 -15.15
CA MET A 80 -5.46 -18.45 -16.20
C MET A 80 -6.88 -17.98 -15.82
N SER A 81 -7.57 -18.71 -14.94
CA SER A 81 -8.87 -18.30 -14.38
C SER A 81 -8.80 -16.95 -13.66
N LEU A 82 -7.73 -16.69 -12.90
CA LEU A 82 -7.52 -15.40 -12.23
C LEU A 82 -7.33 -14.28 -13.26
N PHE A 83 -6.63 -14.54 -14.35
CA PHE A 83 -6.40 -13.56 -15.40
C PHE A 83 -7.70 -13.18 -16.13
N TYR A 84 -8.55 -14.15 -16.45
CA TYR A 84 -9.87 -13.86 -17.05
C TYR A 84 -10.80 -13.14 -16.07
N GLN A 85 -10.76 -13.48 -14.78
CA GLN A 85 -11.50 -12.74 -13.75
C GLN A 85 -11.05 -11.27 -13.67
N MET A 86 -9.74 -11.01 -13.76
CA MET A 86 -9.22 -9.64 -13.79
C MET A 86 -9.71 -8.85 -15.01
N ILE A 87 -9.71 -9.47 -16.20
CA ILE A 87 -10.17 -8.81 -17.44
C ILE A 87 -11.66 -8.49 -17.38
N THR A 88 -12.48 -9.43 -16.90
CA THR A 88 -13.94 -9.24 -16.80
C THR A 88 -14.32 -8.17 -15.78
N LEU A 89 -13.60 -8.10 -14.65
CA LEU A 89 -13.79 -7.03 -13.68
C LEU A 89 -13.38 -5.67 -14.25
N ASN A 90 -12.27 -5.61 -14.99
CA ASN A 90 -11.82 -4.37 -15.64
C ASN A 90 -12.79 -3.87 -16.71
N SER A 91 -13.39 -4.76 -17.51
CA SER A 91 -14.36 -4.36 -18.54
C SER A 91 -15.67 -3.85 -17.94
N LEU A 92 -16.16 -4.46 -16.85
CA LEU A 92 -17.32 -3.97 -16.09
C LEU A 92 -17.07 -2.55 -15.56
N MET A 93 -15.84 -2.26 -15.14
CA MET A 93 -15.47 -0.94 -14.63
C MET A 93 -15.52 0.13 -15.72
N VAL A 94 -15.04 -0.16 -16.93
CA VAL A 94 -15.12 0.78 -18.05
C VAL A 94 -16.58 1.13 -18.37
N LEU A 95 -17.49 0.15 -18.30
CA LEU A 95 -18.92 0.35 -18.51
C LEU A 95 -19.55 1.23 -17.42
N ILE A 96 -19.29 0.93 -16.15
CA ILE A 96 -19.81 1.72 -15.02
C ILE A 96 -19.32 3.18 -15.09
N VAL A 97 -18.05 3.38 -15.45
CA VAL A 97 -17.44 4.71 -15.59
C VAL A 97 -18.05 5.49 -16.75
N GLY A 98 -18.26 4.84 -17.90
CA GLY A 98 -18.91 5.46 -19.06
C GLY A 98 -20.30 5.99 -18.70
N VAL A 99 -21.06 5.24 -17.92
CA VAL A 99 -22.40 5.63 -17.44
C VAL A 99 -22.30 6.76 -16.41
N TRP A 100 -21.41 6.67 -15.42
CA TRP A 100 -21.28 7.68 -14.37
C TRP A 100 -20.75 9.03 -14.85
N ASN A 101 -19.77 9.06 -15.75
CA ASN A 101 -19.25 10.31 -16.30
C ASN A 101 -20.31 11.05 -17.15
N TYR A 102 -21.26 10.32 -17.75
CA TYR A 102 -22.40 10.92 -18.44
C TYR A 102 -23.33 11.70 -17.47
N PHE A 103 -23.42 11.28 -16.21
CA PHE A 103 -24.27 11.92 -15.19
C PHE A 103 -23.56 13.02 -14.37
N GLN A 104 -22.22 13.07 -14.35
CA GLN A 104 -21.44 13.99 -13.52
C GLN A 104 -20.70 15.08 -14.33
N VAL A 105 -21.38 15.71 -15.29
CA VAL A 105 -20.94 17.01 -15.82
C VAL A 105 -21.44 18.10 -14.90
N ASN A 106 -20.85 18.22 -13.71
CA ASN A 106 -20.66 19.51 -13.02
C ASN A 106 -19.96 19.35 -11.68
N ASN A 107 -19.16 20.38 -11.42
CA ASN A 107 -18.48 20.70 -10.18
C ASN A 107 -17.29 19.81 -9.83
N LEU A 108 -16.13 20.45 -9.66
CA LEU A 108 -15.59 20.70 -8.33
C LEU A 108 -14.29 21.52 -8.48
N LEU A 109 -14.44 22.84 -8.49
CA LEU A 109 -13.36 23.76 -8.11
C LEU A 109 -13.11 23.56 -6.61
N VAL A 110 -12.29 22.57 -6.27
CA VAL A 110 -11.82 22.42 -4.88
C VAL A 110 -10.68 23.41 -4.68
N ASP A 111 -10.92 24.37 -3.78
CA ASP A 111 -9.96 25.35 -3.31
C ASP A 111 -8.64 24.70 -2.93
N GLN A 112 -7.57 25.19 -3.56
CA GLN A 112 -6.19 24.88 -3.23
C GLN A 112 -5.82 25.60 -1.92
N THR A 113 -6.37 25.12 -0.80
CA THR A 113 -5.82 25.54 0.50
C THR A 113 -4.48 24.84 0.69
N ASN A 114 -3.43 25.62 0.95
CA ASN A 114 -2.04 25.19 1.08
C ASN A 114 -1.86 24.13 2.19
N MET A 115 -2.00 22.86 1.83
CA MET A 115 -1.80 21.70 2.73
C MET A 115 -0.37 21.61 3.29
N LEU A 116 0.61 22.21 2.63
CA LEU A 116 1.99 22.35 3.15
C LEU A 116 2.03 23.07 4.50
N MET A 117 1.09 23.98 4.78
CA MET A 117 1.02 24.67 6.08
C MET A 117 0.44 23.77 7.18
N LYS A 118 -0.33 22.73 6.82
CA LYS A 118 -0.92 21.76 7.76
C LYS A 118 0.08 20.69 8.21
N THR A 119 1.04 20.28 7.37
CA THR A 119 2.07 19.29 7.78
C THR A 119 3.01 19.85 8.84
N MET A 120 3.30 21.16 8.79
CA MET A 120 4.09 21.84 9.82
C MET A 120 3.36 21.97 11.18
N MET A 121 2.05 21.72 11.24
CA MET A 121 1.29 21.75 12.50
C MET A 121 1.53 20.53 13.40
N ILE A 122 2.28 19.51 12.97
CA ILE A 122 2.58 18.34 13.83
C ILE A 122 3.48 18.73 15.00
N PHE A 123 4.38 19.70 14.78
CA PHE A 123 5.27 20.25 15.82
C PHE A 123 4.73 21.52 16.47
N SER A 124 3.44 21.84 16.28
CA SER A 124 2.82 22.97 16.99
C SER A 124 2.74 22.69 18.48
N SER A 125 2.64 23.76 19.27
CA SER A 125 2.47 23.68 20.73
C SER A 125 1.27 22.81 21.15
N SER A 126 0.20 22.77 20.34
CA SER A 126 -0.98 21.95 20.61
C SER A 126 -0.74 20.45 20.44
N ASN A 127 0.17 20.07 19.54
CA ASN A 127 0.39 18.67 19.16
C ASN A 127 1.68 18.08 19.74
N ILE A 128 2.47 18.86 20.50
CA ILE A 128 3.78 18.45 21.01
C ILE A 128 3.73 17.16 21.85
N LEU A 129 2.66 16.93 22.61
CA LEU A 129 2.50 15.69 23.38
C LEU A 129 2.41 14.47 22.46
N THR A 130 1.67 14.59 21.36
CA THR A 130 1.51 13.50 20.38
C THR A 130 2.82 13.21 19.66
N SER A 131 3.63 14.23 19.35
CA SER A 131 4.93 14.04 18.69
C SER A 131 5.93 13.36 19.63
N ILE A 132 5.97 13.74 20.91
CA ILE A 132 6.80 13.07 21.93
C ILE A 132 6.39 11.59 22.07
N LEU A 133 5.09 11.29 22.07
CA LEU A 133 4.60 9.91 22.14
C LEU A 133 5.09 9.09 20.94
N ILE A 134 4.97 9.61 19.72
CA ILE A 134 5.44 8.90 18.51
C ILE A 134 6.95 8.63 18.56
N MET A 135 7.75 9.61 18.99
CA MET A 135 9.21 9.45 19.09
C MET A 135 9.59 8.38 20.12
N THR A 136 8.97 8.40 21.30
CA THR A 136 9.23 7.38 22.34
C THR A 136 8.77 5.99 21.89
N TYR A 137 7.65 5.89 21.17
CA TYR A 137 7.16 4.64 20.61
C TYR A 137 8.16 4.04 19.58
N LEU A 138 8.64 4.85 18.63
CA LEU A 138 9.62 4.40 17.64
C LEU A 138 10.95 3.96 18.28
N LEU A 139 11.38 4.65 19.34
CA LEU A 139 12.58 4.25 20.09
C LEU A 139 12.36 2.91 20.80
N PHE A 140 11.21 2.72 21.44
CA PHE A 140 10.88 1.49 22.13
C PHE A 140 10.79 0.30 21.16
N THR A 141 10.15 0.46 20.00
CA THR A 141 10.05 -0.62 19.00
C THR A 141 11.41 -1.02 18.45
N LEU A 142 12.34 -0.08 18.26
CA LEU A 142 13.72 -0.38 17.86
C LEU A 142 14.45 -1.21 18.93
N LEU A 143 14.34 -0.84 20.21
CA LEU A 143 14.96 -1.60 21.31
C LEU A 143 14.42 -3.05 21.37
N VAL A 144 13.11 -3.21 21.22
CA VAL A 144 12.47 -4.53 21.19
C VAL A 144 12.93 -5.33 19.97
N ALA A 145 12.98 -4.71 18.78
CA ALA A 145 13.43 -5.37 17.55
C ALA A 145 14.88 -5.88 17.67
N VAL A 146 15.79 -5.08 18.23
CA VAL A 146 17.18 -5.51 18.48
C VAL A 146 17.24 -6.68 19.46
N LYS A 147 16.45 -6.65 20.54
CA LYS A 147 16.38 -7.75 21.51
C LYS A 147 15.91 -9.05 20.87
N ILE A 148 14.88 -8.99 20.01
CA ILE A 148 14.37 -10.17 19.28
C ILE A 148 15.42 -10.67 18.28
N ALA A 149 16.06 -9.77 17.53
CA ALA A 149 17.08 -10.14 16.54
C ALA A 149 18.33 -10.78 17.16
N SER A 150 18.66 -10.45 18.41
CA SER A 150 19.83 -11.00 19.11
C SER A 150 19.66 -12.44 19.63
N LYS A 151 18.49 -13.07 19.45
CA LYS A 151 18.24 -14.46 19.88
C LYS A 151 18.78 -15.45 18.84
N TYR A 152 19.93 -16.05 19.11
CA TYR A 152 20.58 -17.05 18.24
C TYR A 152 20.04 -18.48 18.51
N GLU A 153 18.88 -18.83 17.96
CA GLU A 153 18.37 -20.21 17.96
C GLU A 153 18.59 -20.87 16.58
N GLY A 154 19.85 -21.09 16.22
CA GLY A 154 20.24 -21.87 15.04
C GLY A 154 19.95 -21.21 13.67
N PRO A 155 20.39 -21.85 12.56
CA PRO A 155 20.16 -21.32 11.23
C PRO A 155 18.67 -21.40 10.84
N LEU A 156 18.12 -20.31 10.27
CA LEU A 156 16.73 -20.22 9.79
C LEU A 156 16.37 -21.26 8.71
N ARG A 157 17.38 -21.88 8.09
CA ARG A 157 17.24 -22.93 7.09
C ARG A 157 18.11 -24.12 7.50
N LYS A 158 17.56 -25.33 7.46
CA LYS A 158 18.36 -26.56 7.56
C LYS A 158 19.36 -26.57 6.39
N ILE A 159 20.64 -26.49 6.71
CA ILE A 159 21.71 -26.79 5.76
C ILE A 159 21.69 -28.32 5.67
N ASN A 160 21.26 -28.85 4.52
CA ASN A 160 21.44 -30.25 4.18
C ASN A 160 22.91 -30.53 3.86
#